data_AF-A0A066ULE3-F1
#
_entry.id   AF-A0A066ULE3-F1
#
_cell.length_a   1.000
_cell.length_b   1.000
_cell.length_c   1.000
_cell.angle_alpha   90.00
_cell.angle_beta   90.00
_cell.angle_gamma   90.00
#
_symmetry.space_group_name_H-M   'P 1'
#
loop_
_entity.id
_entity.type
_entity.pdbx_description
1 polymer ?
#
loop_
_entity_poly.entity_id
_entity_poly.type
_entity_poly.pdbx_seq_one_letter_code
_entity_poly.pdbx_strand_id
1 'polypeptide(L)'
;MKLAGLAAAMTESLVMTGCNNVKAADITAIKPVTAVHSGIDSTHSKYANEREMQIDDVIYPIRETSARPLVNAKGDAPELVADFFDGKADKAVAGYKIMVMNRTTSIAAEARTLQDGRIIDNNMVHRGSKALIGIPVVNGKAALDAAVLLGLDIIYDDFNAPLTEGKTFKDRGQKLTKPDVTVNDKKVTIRSLTLPNFASGENAGGGIDFVATATIDGKKVTTGANSAFQIFYTATPDKARGF
;
A
#
# COMPACT_ATOMS: atom_id res chain seq x y z
N MET A 1 -72.86 -39.83 21.17
CA MET A 1 -72.44 -38.60 21.86
C MET A 1 -71.25 -38.96 22.75
N LYS A 2 -70.08 -38.36 22.47
CA LYS A 2 -68.78 -38.75 23.04
C LYS A 2 -68.54 -38.11 24.41
N LEU A 3 -67.95 -38.92 25.30
CA LEU A 3 -67.49 -38.58 26.65
C LEU A 3 -66.31 -37.61 26.65
N ALA A 4 -66.35 -36.66 27.59
CA ALA A 4 -65.20 -35.97 28.20
C ALA A 4 -64.27 -37.02 28.84
N GLY A 5 -62.95 -36.89 28.87
CA GLY A 5 -62.12 -35.73 29.14
C GLY A 5 -61.18 -36.17 30.25
N LEU A 6 -59.91 -36.44 29.94
CA LEU A 6 -58.91 -36.81 30.94
C LEU A 6 -57.51 -36.33 30.52
N ALA A 7 -57.00 -35.46 31.38
CA ALA A 7 -55.66 -35.45 31.94
C ALA A 7 -54.40 -35.16 31.10
N ALA A 8 -53.55 -34.42 31.81
CA ALA A 8 -52.09 -34.49 31.86
C ALA A 8 -51.31 -33.65 30.85
N ALA A 9 -50.76 -32.57 31.40
CA ALA A 9 -49.55 -31.93 30.93
C ALA A 9 -48.40 -32.94 30.87
N MET A 10 -47.70 -32.97 29.73
CA MET A 10 -46.31 -33.40 29.64
C MET A 10 -45.56 -32.52 28.64
N THR A 11 -44.32 -32.34 29.00
CA THR A 11 -43.26 -31.53 28.43
C THR A 11 -42.78 -32.06 27.07
N GLU A 12 -42.06 -31.18 26.37
CA GLU A 12 -41.06 -31.43 25.31
C GLU A 12 -41.43 -31.20 23.83
N SER A 13 -40.63 -30.27 23.28
CA SER A 13 -39.98 -30.29 21.97
C SER A 13 -40.76 -30.00 20.68
N LEU A 14 -40.18 -29.03 19.95
CA LEU A 14 -40.17 -28.80 18.50
C LEU A 14 -41.52 -28.53 17.82
N VAL A 15 -41.62 -27.40 17.10
CA VAL A 15 -41.27 -27.31 15.66
C VAL A 15 -41.30 -25.84 15.23
N MET A 16 -40.19 -25.44 14.63
CA MET A 16 -39.98 -24.51 13.51
C MET A 16 -41.11 -23.54 13.13
N THR A 17 -40.76 -22.27 12.89
CA THR A 17 -40.65 -21.64 11.54
C THR A 17 -40.54 -20.12 11.70
N GLY A 18 -39.61 -19.48 10.98
CA GLY A 18 -39.86 -18.12 10.49
C GLY A 18 -38.79 -17.07 10.76
N CYS A 19 -38.06 -16.73 9.69
CA CYS A 19 -37.51 -15.42 9.37
C CYS A 19 -36.30 -14.91 10.19
N ASN A 20 -35.13 -15.26 9.66
CA ASN A 20 -33.88 -14.52 9.83
C ASN A 20 -34.06 -13.04 9.50
N ASN A 21 -33.92 -12.17 10.50
CA ASN A 21 -33.59 -10.76 10.32
C ASN A 21 -32.25 -10.50 11.00
N VAL A 22 -31.16 -10.82 10.30
CA VAL A 22 -29.84 -10.31 10.68
C VAL A 22 -29.79 -8.86 10.20
N LYS A 23 -29.90 -7.92 11.13
CA LYS A 23 -29.71 -6.50 10.86
C LYS A 23 -28.30 -6.30 10.30
N ALA A 24 -28.21 -5.59 9.19
CA ALA A 24 -26.96 -5.09 8.62
C ALA A 24 -26.21 -4.31 9.71
N ALA A 25 -25.06 -4.84 10.13
CA ALA A 25 -24.12 -4.12 10.97
C ALA A 25 -23.30 -3.19 10.06
N ASP A 26 -23.28 -1.92 10.43
CA ASP A 26 -22.52 -0.85 9.82
C ASP A 26 -21.05 -1.23 9.58
N ILE A 27 -20.65 -1.21 8.31
CA ILE A 27 -19.26 -1.31 7.87
C ILE A 27 -18.63 0.08 8.03
N THR A 28 -18.33 0.49 9.25
CA THR A 28 -17.46 1.63 9.55
C THR A 28 -16.67 1.37 10.82
N ALA A 29 -15.59 0.59 10.71
CA ALA A 29 -14.38 0.67 11.55
C ALA A 29 -13.49 -0.55 11.26
N ILE A 30 -12.61 -0.45 10.25
CA ILE A 30 -11.49 -1.40 10.14
C ILE A 30 -10.51 -1.02 11.24
N LYS A 31 -10.46 -1.81 12.31
CA LYS A 31 -9.41 -1.69 13.33
C LYS A 31 -8.06 -2.04 12.70
N PRO A 32 -7.00 -1.24 12.89
CA PRO A 32 -5.68 -1.61 12.42
C PRO A 32 -5.22 -2.89 13.13
N VAL A 33 -4.73 -3.85 12.35
CA VAL A 33 -4.14 -5.09 12.86
C VAL A 33 -2.84 -4.73 13.59
N THR A 34 -2.74 -5.17 14.83
CA THR A 34 -1.60 -4.97 15.73
C THR A 34 -0.29 -5.34 15.05
N ALA A 35 0.63 -4.37 14.94
CA ALA A 35 1.96 -4.56 14.41
C ALA A 35 2.77 -5.55 15.27
N VAL A 36 3.30 -6.60 14.66
CA VAL A 36 4.34 -7.43 15.27
C VAL A 36 5.62 -6.58 15.33
N HIS A 37 5.97 -6.13 16.53
CA HIS A 37 7.22 -5.42 16.81
C HIS A 37 8.40 -6.40 16.71
N SER A 38 9.12 -6.38 15.59
CA SER A 38 10.52 -6.83 15.58
C SER A 38 11.37 -5.64 16.02
N GLY A 39 11.82 -5.66 17.29
CA GLY A 39 12.59 -4.58 17.88
C GLY A 39 13.91 -4.35 17.16
N ILE A 40 14.01 -3.23 16.45
CA ILE A 40 15.21 -2.43 16.22
C ILE A 40 14.75 -0.98 16.15
N ASP A 41 15.11 -0.22 17.19
CA ASP A 41 15.13 1.24 17.33
C ASP A 41 14.03 2.08 16.66
N SER A 42 13.04 2.44 17.48
CA SER A 42 12.23 3.64 17.28
C SER A 42 13.13 4.88 17.35
N THR A 43 13.68 5.30 16.21
CA THR A 43 13.91 6.73 16.01
C THR A 43 12.54 7.41 16.17
N HIS A 44 12.42 8.42 17.03
CA HIS A 44 11.17 9.15 17.25
C HIS A 44 10.79 9.94 15.99
N SER A 45 10.36 9.24 14.95
CA SER A 45 9.72 9.82 13.80
C SER A 45 8.34 10.30 14.21
N LYS A 46 7.91 11.47 13.72
CA LYS A 46 6.53 11.96 13.90
C LYS A 46 5.47 11.08 13.23
N TYR A 47 5.88 10.07 12.47
CA TYR A 47 5.01 9.18 11.71
C TYR A 47 4.63 7.95 12.53
N ALA A 48 3.40 7.47 12.36
CA ALA A 48 2.78 6.42 13.16
C ALA A 48 3.32 5.00 12.90
N ASN A 49 4.18 4.83 11.89
CA ASN A 49 4.70 3.54 11.43
C ASN A 49 3.61 2.60 10.85
N GLU A 50 2.63 3.18 10.15
CA GLU A 50 1.48 2.49 9.56
C GLU A 50 1.58 2.42 8.03
N ARG A 51 1.04 1.36 7.43
CA ARG A 51 1.08 1.10 5.99
C ARG A 51 -0.15 0.32 5.57
N GLU A 52 -0.64 0.59 4.37
CA GLU A 52 -1.80 -0.11 3.81
C GLU A 52 -1.64 -0.36 2.31
N MET A 53 -2.18 -1.49 1.89
CA MET A 53 -2.48 -1.79 0.50
C MET A 53 -3.71 -2.68 0.46
N GLN A 54 -4.67 -2.33 -0.38
CA GLN A 54 -5.92 -3.05 -0.56
C GLN A 54 -6.25 -3.12 -2.05
N ILE A 55 -6.72 -4.27 -2.49
CA ILE A 55 -7.29 -4.48 -3.83
C ILE A 55 -8.67 -5.08 -3.64
N ASP A 56 -9.69 -4.39 -4.13
CA ASP A 56 -11.10 -4.69 -3.86
C ASP A 56 -11.32 -4.82 -2.34
N ASP A 57 -11.76 -5.97 -1.83
CA ASP A 57 -11.97 -6.22 -0.39
C ASP A 57 -10.80 -6.95 0.29
N VAL A 58 -9.68 -7.13 -0.41
CA VAL A 58 -8.51 -7.89 0.07
C VAL A 58 -7.40 -6.96 0.53
N ILE A 59 -7.06 -7.05 1.81
CA ILE A 59 -5.94 -6.31 2.42
C ILE A 59 -4.64 -7.11 2.24
N TYR A 60 -3.61 -6.42 1.77
CA TYR A 60 -2.28 -6.97 1.57
C TYR A 60 -1.34 -6.54 2.70
N PRO A 61 -0.55 -7.46 3.27
CA PRO A 61 0.45 -7.08 4.25
C PRO A 61 1.50 -6.19 3.57
N ILE A 62 1.90 -5.10 4.22
CA ILE A 62 2.99 -4.20 3.83
C ILE A 62 3.88 -3.98 5.05
N ARG A 63 5.21 -3.97 4.84
CA ARG A 63 6.21 -3.88 5.92
C ARG A 63 7.17 -2.71 5.77
N GLU A 64 7.45 -2.30 4.54
CA GLU A 64 8.39 -1.24 4.21
C GLU A 64 7.69 -0.13 3.43
N THR A 65 8.07 1.11 3.74
CA THR A 65 7.82 2.29 2.90
C THR A 65 9.16 2.91 2.52
N SER A 66 9.44 2.97 1.23
CA SER A 66 10.62 3.63 0.69
C SER A 66 10.24 4.75 -0.28
N ALA A 67 11.18 5.68 -0.48
CA ALA A 67 11.00 6.80 -1.40
C ALA A 67 11.98 6.76 -2.57
N ARG A 68 11.57 7.36 -3.68
CA ARG A 68 12.46 7.78 -4.77
C ARG A 68 12.11 9.19 -5.21
N PRO A 69 12.59 10.24 -4.54
CA PRO A 69 12.49 11.60 -5.04
C PRO A 69 13.27 11.80 -6.34
N LEU A 70 12.74 12.64 -7.22
CA LEU A 70 13.53 13.25 -8.28
C LEU A 70 14.43 14.32 -7.66
N VAL A 71 15.72 14.24 -7.94
CA VAL A 71 16.75 15.14 -7.47
C VAL A 71 17.45 15.81 -8.64
N ASN A 72 18.11 16.92 -8.39
CA ASN A 72 18.90 17.62 -9.40
C ASN A 72 20.06 16.75 -9.91
N ALA A 73 20.79 17.24 -10.92
CA ALA A 73 21.92 16.52 -11.50
C ALA A 73 23.06 16.19 -10.51
N LYS A 74 23.17 16.92 -9.39
CA LYS A 74 24.15 16.67 -8.33
C LYS A 74 23.69 15.62 -7.31
N GLY A 75 22.39 15.34 -7.26
CA GLY A 75 21.79 14.42 -6.30
C GLY A 75 21.63 14.97 -4.90
N ASP A 76 21.84 16.27 -4.68
CA ASP A 76 21.92 16.90 -3.36
C ASP A 76 20.68 17.72 -2.97
N ALA A 77 19.73 17.89 -3.90
CA ALA A 77 18.47 18.58 -3.64
C ALA A 77 17.32 18.04 -4.53
N PRO A 78 16.06 18.16 -4.09
CA PRO A 78 14.90 17.85 -4.91
C PRO A 78 14.87 18.71 -6.18
N GLU A 79 14.57 18.10 -7.31
CA GLU A 79 14.46 18.81 -8.59
C GLU A 79 13.10 19.49 -8.71
N LEU A 80 13.10 20.81 -8.87
CA LEU A 80 11.93 21.56 -9.29
C LEU A 80 11.82 21.52 -10.82
N VAL A 81 10.94 20.65 -11.33
CA VAL A 81 10.71 20.56 -12.78
C VAL A 81 9.73 21.62 -13.24
N ALA A 82 9.90 22.10 -14.47
CA ALA A 82 8.98 23.07 -15.09
C ALA A 82 7.59 22.46 -15.39
N ASP A 83 7.55 21.14 -15.62
CA ASP A 83 6.31 20.40 -15.79
C ASP A 83 6.41 19.00 -15.17
N PHE A 84 5.73 18.78 -14.05
CA PHE A 84 5.71 17.45 -13.42
C PHE A 84 4.80 16.45 -14.15
N PHE A 85 3.97 16.90 -15.10
CA PHE A 85 3.17 16.00 -15.95
C PHE A 85 3.95 15.43 -17.13
N ASP A 86 5.20 15.87 -17.35
CA ASP A 86 6.05 15.44 -18.46
C ASP A 86 5.37 15.61 -19.84
N GLY A 87 4.66 16.73 -20.04
CA GLY A 87 3.95 17.08 -21.26
C GLY A 87 2.65 16.32 -21.50
N LYS A 88 2.16 15.55 -20.52
CA LYS A 88 0.94 14.72 -20.66
C LYS A 88 -0.35 15.43 -20.29
N ALA A 89 -0.27 16.61 -19.66
CA ALA A 89 -1.42 17.43 -19.33
C ALA A 89 -1.53 18.63 -20.27
N ASP A 90 -2.73 19.21 -20.38
CA ASP A 90 -3.00 20.36 -21.24
C ASP A 90 -2.19 21.60 -20.85
N LYS A 91 -1.76 21.68 -19.60
CA LYS A 91 -0.97 22.78 -19.05
C LYS A 91 0.21 22.24 -18.26
N ALA A 92 1.39 22.78 -18.56
CA ALA A 92 2.58 22.56 -17.76
C ALA A 92 2.41 23.08 -16.33
N VAL A 93 2.78 22.28 -15.34
CA VAL A 93 2.73 22.67 -13.92
C VAL A 93 4.07 22.41 -13.27
N ALA A 94 4.71 23.48 -12.77
CA ALA A 94 5.96 23.36 -12.06
C ALA A 94 5.76 22.64 -10.72
N GLY A 95 6.68 21.75 -10.36
CA GLY A 95 6.56 20.99 -9.13
C GLY A 95 7.67 19.99 -8.89
N TYR A 96 7.55 19.26 -7.79
CA TYR A 96 8.42 18.15 -7.42
C TYR A 96 7.79 16.81 -7.82
N LYS A 97 8.61 15.79 -8.01
CA LYS A 97 8.15 14.40 -8.20
C LYS A 97 8.75 13.48 -7.16
N ILE A 98 7.94 12.60 -6.58
CA ILE A 98 8.37 11.54 -5.67
C ILE A 98 7.67 10.21 -5.98
N MET A 99 8.44 9.12 -5.97
CA MET A 99 7.89 7.76 -5.90
C MET A 99 7.79 7.36 -4.45
N VAL A 100 6.63 6.89 -4.02
CA VAL A 100 6.49 6.20 -2.75
C VAL A 100 6.22 4.74 -3.03
N MET A 101 7.03 3.88 -2.44
CA MET A 101 7.01 2.44 -2.67
C MET A 101 6.67 1.75 -1.35
N ASN A 102 5.49 1.16 -1.29
CA ASN A 102 5.10 0.30 -0.18
C ASN A 102 5.40 -1.14 -0.57
N ARG A 103 6.17 -1.86 0.24
CA ARG A 103 6.63 -3.21 -0.06
C ARG A 103 6.39 -4.15 1.11
N THR A 104 6.17 -5.41 0.80
CA THR A 104 6.33 -6.49 1.77
C THR A 104 7.66 -7.19 1.57
N THR A 105 8.36 -7.43 2.68
CA THR A 105 9.56 -8.26 2.73
C THR A 105 9.18 -9.74 2.69
N SER A 106 10.05 -10.55 2.11
CA SER A 106 9.79 -11.98 1.92
C SER A 106 9.65 -12.74 3.24
N ILE A 107 10.20 -12.25 4.36
CA ILE A 107 10.06 -12.87 5.68
C ILE A 107 8.58 -13.08 6.10
N ALA A 108 7.68 -12.20 5.67
CA ALA A 108 6.26 -12.33 5.99
C ALA A 108 5.50 -13.31 5.07
N ALA A 109 6.13 -13.82 4.00
CA ALA A 109 5.45 -14.59 2.97
C ALA A 109 6.21 -15.80 2.42
N GLU A 110 7.52 -15.93 2.65
CA GLU A 110 8.38 -17.10 2.38
C GLU A 110 9.85 -16.71 2.47
N ALA A 111 10.54 -17.34 3.40
CA ALA A 111 11.97 -17.22 3.50
C ALA A 111 12.61 -18.44 2.81
N ARG A 112 13.74 -18.25 2.12
CA ARG A 112 14.39 -19.30 1.32
C ARG A 112 15.00 -20.35 2.24
N THR A 113 14.49 -21.57 2.21
CA THR A 113 15.15 -22.70 2.86
C THR A 113 16.33 -23.18 2.01
N LEU A 114 17.54 -23.07 2.53
CA LEU A 114 18.74 -23.67 1.97
C LEU A 114 18.68 -25.19 2.09
N GLN A 115 19.54 -25.89 1.35
CA GLN A 115 19.68 -27.36 1.44
C GLN A 115 20.01 -27.85 2.86
N ASP A 116 20.57 -27.00 3.71
CA ASP A 116 20.89 -27.28 5.11
C ASP A 116 19.76 -26.88 6.10
N GLY A 117 18.58 -26.51 5.59
CA GLY A 117 17.43 -26.12 6.40
C GLY A 117 17.46 -24.67 6.90
N ARG A 118 18.54 -23.91 6.65
CA ARG A 118 18.59 -22.49 7.05
C ARG A 118 17.67 -21.65 6.20
N ILE A 119 17.04 -20.68 6.86
CA ILE A 119 16.11 -19.76 6.24
C ILE A 119 16.83 -18.44 5.89
N ILE A 120 16.82 -18.02 4.62
CA ILE A 120 17.36 -16.74 4.15
C ILE A 120 16.23 -15.77 3.81
N ASP A 121 16.32 -14.56 4.35
CA ASP A 121 15.55 -13.41 3.87
C ASP A 121 16.04 -12.97 2.49
N ASN A 122 15.23 -13.26 1.47
CA ASN A 122 15.49 -12.78 0.13
C ASN A 122 14.66 -11.51 -0.08
N ASN A 123 15.23 -10.33 0.14
CA ASN A 123 14.60 -9.00 -0.04
C ASN A 123 14.19 -8.67 -1.49
N MET A 124 13.96 -9.68 -2.32
CA MET A 124 13.33 -9.51 -3.62
C MET A 124 11.91 -8.97 -3.45
N VAL A 125 11.66 -7.79 -4.01
CA VAL A 125 10.36 -7.13 -4.00
C VAL A 125 9.31 -8.07 -4.60
N HIS A 126 8.47 -8.68 -3.75
CA HIS A 126 7.47 -9.66 -4.21
C HIS A 126 6.08 -9.06 -4.33
N ARG A 127 5.73 -8.08 -3.50
CA ARG A 127 4.37 -7.54 -3.38
C ARG A 127 4.42 -6.08 -2.95
N GLY A 128 3.55 -5.24 -3.49
CA GLY A 128 3.47 -3.85 -3.07
C GLY A 128 2.97 -2.89 -4.14
N SER A 129 3.11 -1.61 -3.83
CA SER A 129 2.70 -0.50 -4.67
C SER A 129 3.87 0.43 -4.98
N LYS A 130 3.76 1.14 -6.11
CA LYS A 130 4.60 2.29 -6.44
C LYS A 130 3.71 3.44 -6.87
N ALA A 131 3.54 4.44 -6.01
CA ALA A 131 2.79 5.65 -6.30
C ALA A 131 3.75 6.72 -6.79
N LEU A 132 3.64 7.12 -8.06
CA LEU A 132 4.33 8.28 -8.62
C LEU A 132 3.46 9.51 -8.39
N ILE A 133 3.95 10.44 -7.58
CA ILE A 133 3.21 11.63 -7.16
C ILE A 133 3.91 12.88 -7.64
N GLY A 134 3.15 13.78 -8.28
CA GLY A 134 3.55 15.15 -8.57
C GLY A 134 3.04 16.08 -7.49
N ILE A 135 3.90 16.98 -7.01
CA ILE A 135 3.57 17.96 -5.97
C ILE A 135 3.78 19.36 -6.58
N PRO A 136 2.70 20.10 -6.89
CA PRO A 136 2.83 21.42 -7.49
C PRO A 136 3.56 22.38 -6.55
N VAL A 137 4.24 23.36 -7.14
CA VAL A 137 4.74 24.54 -6.43
C VAL A 137 3.86 25.73 -6.75
N VAL A 138 3.24 26.29 -5.70
CA VAL A 138 2.38 27.47 -5.78
C VAL A 138 2.99 28.54 -4.89
N ASN A 139 3.22 29.73 -5.45
CA ASN A 139 3.85 30.86 -4.74
C ASN A 139 5.18 30.49 -4.06
N GLY A 140 6.00 29.67 -4.73
CA GLY A 140 7.32 29.24 -4.24
C GLY A 140 7.28 28.18 -3.13
N LYS A 141 6.12 27.61 -2.81
CA LYS A 141 5.96 26.57 -1.79
C LYS A 141 5.35 25.31 -2.39
N ALA A 142 5.79 24.15 -1.90
CA ALA A 142 5.14 22.88 -2.24
C ALA A 142 3.71 22.85 -1.68
N ALA A 143 2.74 22.61 -2.55
CA ALA A 143 1.32 22.53 -2.21
C ALA A 143 0.91 21.05 -2.13
N LEU A 144 1.03 20.46 -0.93
CA LEU A 144 0.74 19.03 -0.68
C LEU A 144 -0.74 18.67 -0.87
N ASP A 145 -1.63 19.62 -0.58
CA ASP A 145 -3.08 19.55 -0.76
C ASP A 145 -3.50 19.48 -2.23
N ALA A 146 -2.64 19.97 -3.14
CA ALA A 146 -2.83 19.92 -4.58
C ALA A 146 -1.99 18.82 -5.26
N ALA A 147 -1.46 17.86 -4.50
CA ALA A 147 -0.69 16.74 -5.06
C ALA A 147 -1.53 15.88 -6.01
N VAL A 148 -0.89 15.33 -7.04
CA VAL A 148 -1.53 14.55 -8.09
C VAL A 148 -0.88 13.18 -8.21
N LEU A 149 -1.70 12.13 -8.24
CA LEU A 149 -1.24 10.78 -8.53
C LEU A 149 -1.05 10.63 -10.05
N LEU A 150 0.20 10.68 -10.49
CA LEU A 150 0.55 10.59 -11.91
C LEU A 150 0.48 9.15 -12.40
N GLY A 151 0.91 8.21 -11.56
CA GLY A 151 0.90 6.78 -11.84
C GLY A 151 0.84 5.96 -10.56
N LEU A 152 0.28 4.77 -10.68
CA LEU A 152 0.26 3.79 -9.61
C LEU A 152 0.57 2.44 -10.25
N ASP A 153 1.59 1.76 -9.75
CA ASP A 153 1.94 0.39 -10.14
C ASP A 153 1.67 -0.54 -8.97
N ILE A 154 1.13 -1.73 -9.25
CA ILE A 154 0.80 -2.73 -8.24
C ILE A 154 1.34 -4.09 -8.64
N ILE A 155 2.02 -4.74 -7.70
CA ILE A 155 2.44 -6.14 -7.79
C ILE A 155 1.80 -6.89 -6.64
N TYR A 156 1.07 -7.96 -6.94
CA TYR A 156 0.32 -8.72 -5.95
C TYR A 156 0.21 -10.19 -6.36
N ASP A 157 -0.14 -11.06 -5.44
CA ASP A 157 -0.49 -12.46 -5.68
C ASP A 157 -1.51 -12.93 -4.63
N ASP A 158 -1.81 -14.22 -4.60
CA ASP A 158 -2.45 -14.81 -3.44
C ASP A 158 -1.39 -15.14 -2.38
N PHE A 159 -1.32 -14.31 -1.33
CA PHE A 159 -0.36 -14.50 -0.24
C PHE A 159 -0.67 -15.75 0.62
N ASN A 160 -1.90 -16.27 0.57
CA ASN A 160 -2.32 -17.46 1.31
C ASN A 160 -2.11 -18.76 0.53
N ALA A 161 -1.79 -18.69 -0.77
CA ALA A 161 -1.52 -19.88 -1.56
C ALA A 161 -0.37 -20.68 -0.94
N PRO A 162 -0.42 -22.02 -0.91
CA PRO A 162 0.72 -22.82 -0.49
C PRO A 162 1.86 -22.77 -1.51
N LEU A 163 3.08 -23.05 -1.05
CA LEU A 163 4.21 -23.30 -1.95
C LEU A 163 3.89 -24.52 -2.82
N THR A 164 4.05 -24.40 -4.14
CA THR A 164 3.87 -25.53 -5.06
C THR A 164 4.86 -26.65 -4.75
N GLU A 165 4.39 -27.90 -4.77
CA GLU A 165 5.25 -29.07 -4.57
C GLU A 165 6.47 -29.05 -5.51
N GLY A 166 7.65 -29.36 -4.97
CA GLY A 166 8.91 -29.35 -5.71
C GLY A 166 9.50 -27.95 -5.95
N LYS A 167 8.79 -26.86 -5.63
CA LYS A 167 9.38 -25.52 -5.64
C LYS A 167 10.02 -25.18 -4.29
N THR A 168 11.04 -24.33 -4.33
CA THR A 168 11.71 -23.78 -3.15
C THR A 168 11.28 -22.35 -2.83
N PHE A 169 10.46 -21.74 -3.70
CA PHE A 169 9.91 -20.38 -3.58
C PHE A 169 8.58 -20.24 -4.34
N LYS A 170 7.66 -19.39 -3.87
CA LYS A 170 6.49 -18.96 -4.65
C LYS A 170 6.92 -18.20 -5.89
N ASP A 171 6.08 -18.29 -6.90
CA ASP A 171 6.22 -17.44 -8.08
C ASP A 171 6.16 -15.96 -7.70
N ARG A 172 6.79 -15.12 -8.52
CA ARG A 172 6.74 -13.67 -8.32
C ARG A 172 5.30 -13.18 -8.42
N GLY A 173 4.99 -12.14 -7.65
CA GLY A 173 3.73 -11.43 -7.76
C GLY A 173 3.43 -10.99 -9.18
N GLN A 174 2.15 -11.04 -9.53
CA GLN A 174 1.62 -10.58 -10.81
C GLN A 174 1.49 -9.07 -10.80
N LYS A 175 1.87 -8.44 -11.91
CA LYS A 175 1.69 -7.00 -12.09
C LYS A 175 0.24 -6.75 -12.51
N LEU A 176 -0.50 -5.98 -11.70
CA LEU A 176 -1.86 -5.55 -12.06
C LEU A 176 -1.82 -4.53 -13.20
N THR A 177 -0.79 -3.70 -13.22
CA THR A 177 -0.59 -2.65 -14.21
C THR A 177 0.23 -3.14 -15.39
N LYS A 178 -0.46 -3.45 -16.48
CA LYS A 178 0.12 -3.90 -17.75
C LYS A 178 0.13 -2.75 -18.77
N PRO A 179 0.93 -2.81 -19.85
CA PRO A 179 1.00 -1.73 -20.84
C PRO A 179 -0.36 -1.36 -21.48
N ASP A 180 -1.28 -2.32 -21.55
CA ASP A 180 -2.63 -2.21 -22.11
C ASP A 180 -3.71 -1.90 -21.07
N VAL A 181 -3.35 -1.85 -19.78
CA VAL A 181 -4.28 -1.57 -18.68
C VAL A 181 -4.15 -0.12 -18.26
N THR A 182 -5.22 0.65 -18.44
CA THR A 182 -5.27 2.05 -18.01
C THR A 182 -5.50 2.15 -16.50
N VAL A 183 -4.80 3.09 -15.86
CA VAL A 183 -5.00 3.46 -14.45
C VAL A 183 -5.94 4.66 -14.39
N ASN A 184 -7.18 4.44 -13.96
CA ASN A 184 -8.26 5.42 -13.90
C ASN A 184 -8.50 5.95 -12.48
N ASP A 185 -9.32 6.99 -12.35
CA ASP A 185 -9.81 7.54 -11.07
C ASP A 185 -8.70 7.84 -10.04
N LYS A 186 -7.53 8.23 -10.54
CA LYS A 186 -6.32 8.47 -9.75
C LYS A 186 -6.55 9.60 -8.76
N LYS A 187 -6.33 9.33 -7.48
CA LYS A 187 -6.36 10.33 -6.40
C LYS A 187 -5.22 10.10 -5.43
N VAL A 188 -4.72 11.17 -4.85
CA VAL A 188 -3.78 11.11 -3.73
C VAL A 188 -4.09 12.23 -2.76
N THR A 189 -3.89 11.95 -1.48
CA THR A 189 -3.87 12.96 -0.43
C THR A 189 -2.57 12.79 0.34
N ILE A 190 -1.77 13.85 0.43
CA ILE A 190 -0.59 13.90 1.29
C ILE A 190 -0.91 14.79 2.48
N ARG A 191 -0.98 14.19 3.66
CA ARG A 191 -1.21 14.91 4.93
C ARG A 191 0.08 15.49 5.48
N SER A 192 1.20 14.79 5.29
CA SER A 192 2.52 15.34 5.61
C SER A 192 3.61 14.67 4.78
N LEU A 193 4.66 15.44 4.48
CA LEU A 193 5.87 14.97 3.82
C LEU A 193 7.08 15.64 4.47
N THR A 194 8.09 14.84 4.76
CA THR A 194 9.41 15.30 5.16
C THR A 194 10.40 14.59 4.28
N LEU A 195 11.08 15.36 3.42
CA LEU A 195 12.07 14.78 2.53
C LEU A 195 13.30 14.29 3.33
N PRO A 196 14.00 13.26 2.84
CA PRO A 196 15.26 12.85 3.44
C PRO A 196 16.29 13.98 3.45
N ASN A 197 17.26 13.89 4.36
CA ASN A 197 18.39 14.82 4.38
C ASN A 197 19.42 14.38 3.33
N PHE A 198 19.37 15.00 2.14
CA PHE A 198 20.32 14.70 1.07
C PHE A 198 21.78 15.04 1.42
N ALA A 199 22.00 15.95 2.38
CA ALA A 199 23.35 16.37 2.77
C ALA A 199 24.04 15.40 3.73
N SER A 200 23.29 14.56 4.48
CA SER A 200 23.91 13.61 5.42
C SER A 200 24.53 12.40 4.71
N GLY A 201 24.17 12.16 3.44
CA GLY A 201 24.57 10.96 2.70
C GLY A 201 23.91 9.67 3.22
N GLU A 202 23.04 9.76 4.23
CA GLU A 202 22.25 8.64 4.72
C GLU A 202 21.22 8.23 3.66
N ASN A 203 20.86 6.96 3.66
CA ASN A 203 19.87 6.40 2.73
C ASN A 203 18.54 6.08 3.41
N ALA A 204 18.30 6.60 4.62
CA ALA A 204 17.08 6.46 5.40
C ALA A 204 16.72 7.79 6.07
N GLY A 205 15.45 7.97 6.44
CA GLY A 205 14.97 9.19 7.11
C GLY A 205 14.01 10.02 6.29
N GLY A 206 13.49 11.10 6.89
CA GLY A 206 12.26 11.74 6.41
C GLY A 206 11.03 10.84 6.63
N GLY A 207 9.99 11.04 5.82
CA GLY A 207 8.80 10.19 5.82
C GLY A 207 7.60 10.84 5.15
N ILE A 208 6.49 10.12 5.14
CA ILE A 208 5.25 10.57 4.51
C ILE A 208 4.02 10.02 5.25
N ASP A 209 2.97 10.85 5.27
CA ASP A 209 1.60 10.44 5.55
C ASP A 209 0.75 10.69 4.30
N PHE A 210 0.37 9.61 3.59
CA PHE A 210 -0.41 9.69 2.36
C PHE A 210 -1.37 8.51 2.18
N VAL A 211 -2.39 8.74 1.35
CA VAL A 211 -3.26 7.69 0.77
C VAL A 211 -3.39 7.98 -0.72
N ALA A 212 -3.29 6.93 -1.53
CA ALA A 212 -3.50 6.96 -2.97
C ALA A 212 -4.54 5.91 -3.37
N THR A 213 -5.44 6.27 -4.27
CA THR A 213 -6.46 5.37 -4.82
C THR A 213 -6.48 5.41 -6.34
N ALA A 214 -6.82 4.30 -6.97
CA ALA A 214 -7.08 4.22 -8.40
C ALA A 214 -8.00 3.04 -8.74
N THR A 215 -8.53 3.04 -9.95
CA THR A 215 -9.17 1.88 -10.58
C THR A 215 -8.23 1.30 -11.62
N ILE A 216 -7.87 0.02 -11.50
CA ILE A 216 -6.93 -0.68 -12.40
C ILE A 216 -7.56 -2.00 -12.82
N ASP A 217 -7.78 -2.19 -14.12
CA ASP A 217 -8.44 -3.39 -14.66
C ASP A 217 -9.79 -3.70 -13.96
N GLY A 218 -10.59 -2.66 -13.71
CA GLY A 218 -11.86 -2.74 -12.98
C GLY A 218 -11.73 -2.94 -11.46
N LYS A 219 -10.52 -3.15 -10.93
CA LYS A 219 -10.26 -3.34 -9.50
C LYS A 219 -10.05 -2.02 -8.79
N LYS A 220 -10.64 -1.86 -7.62
CA LYS A 220 -10.40 -0.70 -6.76
C LYS A 220 -9.14 -0.93 -5.95
N VAL A 221 -8.19 -0.01 -6.05
CA VAL A 221 -6.91 -0.10 -5.34
C VAL A 221 -6.78 1.08 -4.39
N THR A 222 -6.36 0.79 -3.16
CA THR A 222 -5.93 1.78 -2.17
C THR A 222 -4.54 1.42 -1.68
N THR A 223 -3.66 2.39 -1.52
CA THR A 223 -2.38 2.21 -0.83
C THR A 223 -2.01 3.47 -0.08
N GLY A 224 -1.34 3.33 1.06
CA GLY A 224 -0.99 4.46 1.90
C GLY A 224 0.10 4.10 2.89
N ALA A 225 0.67 5.12 3.51
CA ALA A 225 1.57 4.97 4.63
C ALA A 225 1.53 6.22 5.48
N ASN A 226 1.66 6.05 6.79
CA ASN A 226 2.05 7.06 7.76
C ASN A 226 3.34 6.56 8.39
N SER A 227 4.46 6.75 7.69
CA SER A 227 5.73 6.11 8.02
C SER A 227 6.93 7.00 7.68
N ALA A 228 7.98 6.89 8.50
CA ALA A 228 9.32 7.27 8.07
C ALA A 228 9.75 6.44 6.84
N PHE A 229 10.61 6.99 5.99
CA PHE A 229 11.21 6.20 4.93
C PHE A 229 12.31 5.32 5.51
N GLN A 230 12.13 4.00 5.44
CA GLN A 230 13.17 3.07 5.86
C GLN A 230 14.38 3.11 4.93
N ILE A 231 14.11 3.32 3.64
CA ILE A 231 15.13 3.49 2.62
C ILE A 231 14.64 4.56 1.64
N PHE A 232 15.54 5.37 1.11
CA PHE A 232 15.26 6.14 -0.09
C PHE A 232 16.36 5.96 -1.13
N TYR A 233 15.94 6.08 -2.39
CA TYR A 233 16.80 6.13 -3.57
C TYR A 233 16.60 7.48 -4.23
N THR A 234 17.44 7.85 -5.18
CA THR A 234 17.25 9.07 -5.96
C THR A 234 17.11 8.75 -7.44
N ALA A 235 16.36 9.59 -8.15
CA ALA A 235 16.32 9.61 -9.61
C ALA A 235 16.75 10.99 -10.09
N THR A 236 17.53 11.04 -11.16
CA THR A 236 17.97 12.28 -11.81
C THR A 236 17.08 12.59 -13.03
N PRO A 237 17.07 13.83 -13.56
CA PRO A 237 16.18 14.22 -14.66
C PRO A 237 16.36 13.40 -15.94
N ASP A 238 17.59 12.93 -16.21
CA ASP A 238 17.92 12.01 -17.30
C ASP A 238 17.32 10.61 -17.15
N LYS A 239 16.88 10.25 -15.94
CA LYS A 239 16.24 8.97 -15.59
C LYS A 239 14.87 9.16 -14.91
N ALA A 240 14.15 10.21 -15.29
CA ALA A 240 12.92 10.63 -14.59
C ALA A 240 11.62 9.99 -15.09
N ARG A 241 11.67 9.15 -16.12
CA ARG A 241 10.49 8.69 -16.85
C ARG A 241 9.80 7.52 -16.14
N GLY A 242 9.04 7.84 -15.08
CA GLY A 242 8.10 6.95 -14.41
C GLY A 242 8.48 6.31 -13.07
N PHE A 243 9.62 6.48 -12.37
CA PHE A 243 10.85 7.26 -12.59
C PHE A 243 11.90 6.42 -13.31
#